data_AF-A0A0C9YX12-F1
#
_entry.id   AF-A0A0C9YX12-F1
#
_cell.length_a   1.000
_cell.length_b   1.000
_cell.length_c   1.000
_cell.angle_alpha   90.00
_cell.angle_beta   90.00
_cell.angle_gamma   90.00
#
_symmetry.space_group_name_H-M   'P 1'
#
loop_
_entity.id
_entity.type
_entity.pdbx_description
1 polymer ?
#
loop_
_entity_poly.entity_id
_entity_poly.type
_entity_poly.pdbx_seq_one_letter_code
_entity_poly.pdbx_strand_id
1 'polypeptide(L)'
;FSTEQGPTMHTVLPALEALFKAWSSWKESTKYADFTDALEAGLSKIAKYYERTSTSNVHIIAMLLDPAQKLSYIRTYWGEELLAEVVQHAEVIIR
;
A
#
# COMPACT_ATOMS: atom_id res chain seq x y z
N PHE A 1 -2.88 12.52 1.98
CA PHE A 1 -2.26 11.57 1.03
C PHE A 1 -0.82 12.02 0.84
N SER A 2 0.15 11.11 1.02
CA SER A 2 1.55 11.36 1.39
C SER A 2 1.75 11.50 2.90
N THR A 3 2.11 10.39 3.55
CA THR A 3 2.78 10.43 4.85
C THR A 3 4.27 10.50 4.56
N GLU A 4 4.89 11.65 4.74
CA GLU A 4 6.35 11.83 4.67
C GLU A 4 7.11 11.05 5.76
N GLN A 5 6.37 10.37 6.64
CA GLN A 5 6.85 9.73 7.87
C GLN A 5 7.20 8.26 7.70
N GLY A 6 7.16 7.70 6.49
CA GLY A 6 7.61 6.33 6.27
C GLY A 6 7.38 5.77 4.86
N PRO A 7 8.05 4.67 4.50
CA PRO A 7 7.96 4.06 3.19
C PRO A 7 6.57 3.43 2.96
N THR A 8 5.63 4.15 2.36
CA THR A 8 4.27 3.66 2.05
C THR A 8 4.17 2.81 0.77
N MET A 9 5.31 2.51 0.13
CA MET A 9 5.31 1.78 -1.14
C MET A 9 4.75 0.35 -1.00
N HIS A 10 4.90 -0.26 0.18
CA HIS A 10 4.34 -1.58 0.50
C HIS A 10 2.81 -1.61 0.51
N THR A 11 2.12 -0.47 0.72
CA THR A 11 0.65 -0.44 0.79
C THR A 11 -0.01 -0.21 -0.57
N VAL A 12 0.75 0.09 -1.63
CA VAL A 12 0.19 0.52 -2.91
C VAL A 12 -0.64 -0.59 -3.56
N LEU A 13 -0.11 -1.81 -3.66
CA LEU A 13 -0.83 -2.95 -4.24
C LEU A 13 -2.06 -3.36 -3.39
N PRO A 14 -1.94 -3.54 -2.06
CA PRO A 14 -3.09 -3.81 -1.20
C PRO A 14 -4.19 -2.75 -1.28
N ALA A 15 -3.82 -1.46 -1.36
CA ALA A 15 -4.79 -0.38 -1.48
C ALA A 15 -5.54 -0.41 -2.82
N LEU A 16 -4.85 -0.71 -3.93
CA LEU A 16 -5.49 -0.87 -5.23
C LEU A 16 -6.46 -2.06 -5.25
N GLU A 17 -6.09 -3.19 -4.65
CA GLU A 17 -6.94 -4.37 -4.55
C GLU A 17 -8.19 -4.11 -3.69
N ALA A 18 -8.02 -3.46 -2.53
CA ALA A 18 -9.12 -3.10 -1.65
C ALA A 18 -10.10 -2.14 -2.35
N LEU A 19 -9.59 -1.15 -3.08
CA LEU A 19 -10.40 -0.20 -3.83
C LEU A 19 -11.16 -0.88 -4.97
N PHE A 20 -10.47 -1.74 -5.74
CA PHE A 20 -11.08 -2.52 -6.82
C PHE A 20 -12.24 -3.39 -6.31
N LYS A 21 -12.03 -4.10 -5.20
CA LYS A 21 -13.05 -4.94 -4.57
C LYS A 21 -14.26 -4.11 -4.12
N ALA A 22 -14.04 -2.98 -3.45
CA ALA A 22 -15.12 -2.12 -2.98
C ALA A 22 -15.97 -1.58 -4.14
N TRP A 23 -15.33 -1.06 -5.18
CA TRP A 23 -16.02 -0.44 -6.31
C TRP A 23 -16.71 -1.47 -7.22
N SER A 24 -16.17 -2.67 -7.33
CA SER A 24 -16.84 -3.78 -8.03
C SER A 24 -18.16 -4.15 -7.33
N SER A 25 -18.15 -4.24 -6.00
CA SER A 25 -19.37 -4.47 -5.21
C SER A 25 -20.38 -3.32 -5.33
N TRP A 26 -19.90 -2.07 -5.43
CA TRP A 26 -20.79 -0.92 -5.62
C TRP A 26 -21.45 -0.91 -6.99
N LYS A 27 -20.72 -1.31 -8.04
CA LYS A 27 -21.26 -1.41 -9.40
C LYS A 27 -22.45 -2.38 -9.48
N GLU A 28 -22.44 -3.46 -8.71
CA GLU A 28 -23.52 -4.44 -8.66
C GLU A 28 -24.72 -3.98 -7.80
N SER A 29 -24.55 -2.90 -7.03
CA SER A 29 -25.60 -2.39 -6.14
C SER A 29 -26.50 -1.39 -6.86
N THR A 30 -27.81 -1.62 -6.77
CA THR A 30 -28.84 -0.69 -7.27
C THR A 30 -28.73 0.71 -6.65
N LYS A 31 -28.12 0.84 -5.48
CA LYS A 31 -27.85 2.12 -4.80
C LYS A 31 -26.94 3.05 -5.62
N TYR A 32 -26.04 2.48 -6.43
CA TYR A 32 -25.06 3.25 -7.21
C TYR A 32 -25.32 3.14 -8.71
N ALA A 33 -26.53 2.78 -9.14
CA ALA A 33 -26.89 2.63 -10.55
C ALA A 33 -26.56 3.87 -11.39
N ASP A 34 -26.83 5.07 -10.84
CA ASP A 34 -26.53 6.35 -11.51
C ASP A 34 -25.03 6.63 -11.67
N PHE A 35 -24.17 5.92 -10.93
CA PHE A 35 -22.72 6.07 -10.95
C PHE A 35 -22.02 4.93 -11.70
N THR A 36 -22.76 4.04 -12.37
CA THR A 36 -22.20 2.86 -13.05
C THR A 36 -21.07 3.23 -14.02
N ASP A 37 -21.28 4.25 -14.86
CA ASP A 37 -20.29 4.70 -15.84
C ASP A 37 -19.01 5.22 -15.17
N ALA A 38 -19.16 5.98 -14.08
CA ALA A 38 -18.04 6.52 -13.31
C ALA A 38 -17.28 5.40 -12.59
N LEU A 39 -17.99 4.40 -12.05
CA LEU A 39 -17.40 3.22 -11.41
C LEU A 39 -16.65 2.36 -12.42
N GLU A 40 -17.16 2.18 -13.64
CA GLU A 40 -16.46 1.47 -14.72
C GLU A 40 -15.18 2.17 -15.14
N ALA A 41 -15.24 3.50 -15.36
CA ALA A 41 -14.06 4.29 -15.67
C ALA A 41 -13.02 4.22 -14.55
N GLY A 42 -13.48 4.26 -13.30
CA GLY A 42 -12.67 4.11 -12.09
C GLY A 42 -11.97 2.74 -12.01
N LEU A 43 -12.72 1.65 -12.17
CA LEU A 43 -12.21 0.29 -12.15
C LEU A 43 -11.19 0.05 -13.26
N SER A 44 -11.45 0.56 -14.47
CA SER A 44 -10.50 0.50 -15.59
C SER A 44 -9.18 1.21 -15.26
N LYS A 45 -9.27 2.38 -14.60
CA LYS A 45 -8.08 3.13 -14.17
C LYS A 45 -7.29 2.38 -13.10
N ILE A 46 -7.97 1.78 -12.13
CA ILE A 46 -7.35 0.98 -11.06
C ILE A 46 -6.63 -0.23 -11.67
N ALA A 47 -7.27 -0.96 -12.59
CA ALA A 47 -6.67 -2.11 -13.27
C ALA A 47 -5.38 -1.72 -14.02
N LYS A 48 -5.40 -0.58 -14.73
CA LYS A 48 -4.22 -0.05 -15.41
C LYS A 48 -3.06 0.27 -14.46
N TYR A 49 -3.35 0.85 -13.29
CA TYR A 49 -2.31 1.11 -12.29
C TYR A 49 -1.82 -0.18 -11.64
N TYR A 50 -2.71 -1.13 -11.35
CA TYR A 50 -2.33 -2.44 -10.85
C TYR A 50 -1.34 -3.14 -11.78
N GLU A 51 -1.62 -3.19 -13.08
CA GLU A 51 -0.73 -3.79 -14.09
C GLU A 51 0.64 -3.09 -14.15
N ARG A 52 0.67 -1.76 -14.10
CA ARG A 52 1.91 -0.98 -14.10
C ARG A 52 2.73 -1.17 -12.83
N THR A 53 2.05 -1.35 -11.71
CA THR A 53 2.68 -1.53 -10.40
C THR A 53 3.14 -2.96 -10.20
N SER A 54 2.40 -3.97 -10.68
CA SER A 54 2.74 -5.39 -10.58
C SER A 54 3.87 -5.81 -11.51
N THR A 55 4.06 -5.11 -12.63
CA THR A 55 5.22 -5.30 -13.52
C THR A 55 6.52 -4.73 -12.95
N SER A 56 6.45 -3.96 -11.85
CA SER A 56 7.61 -3.41 -11.17
C SER A 56 7.97 -4.24 -9.94
N ASN A 57 9.08 -4.98 -10.02
CA ASN A 57 9.62 -5.77 -8.90
C ASN A 57 9.78 -4.95 -7.60
N VAL A 58 9.98 -3.64 -7.72
CA VAL A 58 10.15 -2.71 -6.60
C VAL A 58 8.96 -2.75 -5.64
N HIS A 59 7.73 -2.87 -6.13
CA HIS A 59 6.54 -2.89 -5.28
C HIS A 59 6.35 -4.22 -4.57
N ILE A 60 6.67 -5.33 -5.25
CA ILE A 60 6.64 -6.67 -4.66
C ILE A 60 7.73 -6.80 -3.58
N ILE A 61 8.93 -6.29 -3.86
CA ILE A 61 10.03 -6.28 -2.89
C ILE A 61 9.70 -5.38 -1.70
N ALA A 62 9.05 -4.23 -1.90
CA ALA A 62 8.63 -3.38 -0.79
C ALA A 62 7.57 -4.03 0.09
N MET A 63 6.61 -4.77 -0.48
CA MET A 63 5.68 -5.58 0.31
C MET A 63 6.41 -6.65 1.12
N LEU A 64 7.37 -7.35 0.50
CA LEU A 64 8.17 -8.37 1.20
C LEU A 64 8.99 -7.77 2.34
N LEU A 65 9.49 -6.56 2.14
CA LEU A 65 10.36 -5.88 3.10
C LEU A 65 9.61 -5.02 4.12
N ASP A 66 8.29 -5.18 4.27
CA ASP A 66 7.41 -4.35 5.12
C ASP A 66 8.14 -3.87 6.40
N PRO A 67 8.58 -2.61 6.41
CA PRO A 67 9.37 -2.07 7.51
C PRO A 67 8.59 -2.04 8.81
N ALA A 68 7.26 -1.87 8.76
CA ALA A 68 6.43 -1.85 9.97
C ALA A 68 6.41 -3.24 10.64
N GLN A 69 6.29 -4.31 9.85
CA GLN A 69 6.37 -5.67 10.36
C GLN A 69 7.73 -5.96 10.98
N LYS A 70 8.82 -5.55 10.32
CA LYS A 70 10.19 -5.77 10.82
C LYS A 70 10.50 -4.97 12.08
N LEU A 71 10.10 -3.70 12.12
CA LEU A 71 10.25 -2.85 13.32
C LEU A 71 9.45 -3.41 14.50
N SER A 72 8.23 -3.92 14.26
CA SER A 72 7.45 -4.59 15.31
C SER A 72 8.15 -5.84 15.86
N TYR A 73 8.84 -6.60 15.02
CA TYR A 73 9.62 -7.75 15.45
C TYR A 73 10.80 -7.33 16.33
N ILE A 74 11.59 -6.35 15.89
CA ILE A 74 12.73 -5.81 16.66
C ILE A 74 12.25 -5.32 18.03
N ARG A 75 11.17 -4.53 18.07
CA ARG A 75 10.58 -4.06 19.33
C ARG A 75 10.23 -5.20 20.28
N THR A 76 9.63 -6.26 19.75
CA THR A 76 9.11 -7.37 20.55
C THR A 76 10.21 -8.27 21.11
N TYR A 77 11.26 -8.54 20.31
CA TYR A 77 12.26 -9.56 20.67
C TYR A 77 13.62 -8.98 21.05
N TRP A 78 13.98 -7.81 20.55
CA TRP A 78 15.32 -7.22 20.70
C TRP A 78 15.32 -5.90 21.47
N GLY A 79 14.15 -5.35 21.81
CA GLY A 79 13.97 -4.23 22.73
C GLY A 79 13.95 -2.85 22.06
N GLU A 80 13.57 -1.84 22.86
CA GLU A 80 13.34 -0.46 22.39
C GLU A 80 14.63 0.29 22.05
N GLU A 81 15.76 -0.05 22.68
CA GLU A 81 17.06 0.60 22.43
C GLU A 81 17.55 0.33 21.00
N LEU A 82 17.58 -0.95 20.60
CA LEU A 82 17.94 -1.35 19.24
C LEU A 82 16.93 -0.85 18.21
N LEU A 83 15.64 -0.75 18.57
CA LEU A 83 14.63 -0.16 17.69
C LEU A 83 14.96 1.31 17.37
N ALA A 84 15.32 2.10 18.39
CA ALA A 84 15.66 3.51 18.21
C ALA A 84 16.89 3.70 17.30
N GLU A 85 17.92 2.86 17.45
CA GLU A 85 19.10 2.87 16.58
C GLU A 85 18.74 2.53 15.13
N VAL A 86 17.97 1.46 14.91
CA VAL A 86 17.57 1.03 13.56
C VAL A 86 16.71 2.08 12.86
N VAL A 87 15.80 2.75 13.59
CA VAL A 87 14.99 3.84 13.03
C VAL A 87 15.86 5.03 12.64
N GLN A 88 16.79 5.45 13.49
CA GLN A 88 17.73 6.54 13.15
C GLN A 88 18.57 6.21 11.91
N HIS A 89 19.08 4.98 11.79
CA HIS A 89 19.84 4.57 10.61
C HIS A 89 18.98 4.53 9.34
N ALA A 90 17.71 4.10 9.44
CA ALA A 90 16.80 4.06 8.31
C ALA A 90 16.46 5.47 7.78
N GLU A 91 16.28 6.45 8.66
CA GLU A 91 16.03 7.85 8.29
C GLU A 91 17.22 8.49 7.55
N VAL A 92 18.46 8.09 7.89
CA VAL A 92 19.68 8.58 7.23
C VAL A 92 19.82 8.03 5.81
N ILE A 93 19.42 6.77 5.56
CA ILE A 93 19.53 6.13 4.24
C ILE A 93 18.52 6.69 3.23
N ILE A 94 17.40 7.25 3.70
CA ILE A 94 16.31 7.75 2.86
C ILE A 94 16.51 9.24 2.46
N ARG A 95 17.48 9.95 3.05
CA ARG A 95 17.87 11.31 2.67
C ARG A 95 18.83 11.33 1.48
#